data_AF-A0A0F9FTB2-F1
#
_entry.id   AF-A0A0F9FTB2-F1
#
_cell.length_a   1.000
_cell.length_b   1.000
_cell.length_c   1.000
_cell.angle_alpha   90.00
_cell.angle_beta   90.00
_cell.angle_gamma   90.00
#
_symmetry.space_group_name_H-M   'P 1'
#
loop_
_entity.id
_entity.type
_entity.pdbx_description
1 polymer ?
#
loop_
_entity_poly.entity_id
_entity_poly.type
_entity_poly.pdbx_seq_one_letter_code
_entity_poly.pdbx_strand_id
1 'polypeptide(L)'
;MEHKGFTLWFTGLPCSGKSVLADAVAEDLKNRGMRVERLDGDIVRKSLTKDLGFTEEDRNMNIERITFVAKLLARNGVAVLASFVSPYNKIRAYSRKEIGDYILVYVKCSLDECKKRDVKGMYAKARFGEI
;
A
#
# COMPACT_ATOMS: atom_id res chain seq x y z
N MET A 1 -10.85 -7.69 -24.42
CA MET A 1 -11.61 -8.24 -23.27
C MET A 1 -11.76 -7.14 -22.26
N GLU A 2 -12.95 -6.95 -21.71
CA GLU A 2 -13.15 -5.98 -20.63
C GLU A 2 -12.77 -6.65 -19.31
N HIS A 3 -11.71 -6.16 -18.66
CA HIS A 3 -11.24 -6.72 -17.39
C HIS A 3 -11.95 -6.05 -16.22
N LYS A 4 -12.50 -6.85 -15.30
CA LYS A 4 -13.01 -6.36 -14.02
C LYS A 4 -11.85 -5.78 -13.20
N GLY A 5 -12.05 -4.60 -12.61
CA GLY A 5 -11.07 -3.98 -11.72
C GLY A 5 -11.09 -4.62 -10.32
N PHE A 6 -9.97 -4.51 -9.62
CA PHE A 6 -9.79 -5.05 -8.28
C PHE A 6 -8.65 -4.31 -7.58
N THR A 7 -8.50 -4.51 -6.26
CA THR A 7 -7.36 -4.01 -5.49
C THR A 7 -6.57 -5.14 -4.88
N LEU A 8 -5.27 -5.19 -5.18
CA LEU A 8 -4.30 -5.93 -4.40
C LEU A 8 -3.72 -5.02 -3.34
N TRP A 9 -3.96 -5.35 -2.08
CA TRP A 9 -3.52 -4.57 -0.94
C TRP A 9 -2.36 -5.25 -0.24
N PHE A 10 -1.15 -4.76 -0.49
CA PHE A 10 0.08 -5.25 0.10
C PHE A 10 0.30 -4.60 1.47
N THR A 11 0.39 -5.44 2.51
CA THR A 11 0.67 -5.03 3.89
C THR A 11 1.89 -5.78 4.44
N GLY A 12 2.59 -5.18 5.41
CA GLY A 12 3.83 -5.71 5.97
C GLY A 12 4.77 -4.60 6.44
N LEU A 13 5.82 -4.99 7.17
CA LEU A 13 6.80 -4.07 7.76
C LEU A 13 7.44 -3.13 6.72
N PRO A 14 7.86 -1.91 7.09
CA PRO A 14 8.80 -1.14 6.27
C PRO A 14 9.96 -2.03 5.79
N CYS A 15 10.45 -1.79 4.57
CA CYS A 15 11.54 -2.57 3.96
C CYS A 15 11.25 -4.09 3.73
N SER A 16 10.00 -4.57 3.89
CA SER A 16 9.66 -5.98 3.65
C SER A 16 9.62 -6.41 2.18
N GLY A 17 9.77 -5.49 1.23
CA GLY A 17 9.70 -5.77 -0.21
C GLY A 17 8.34 -5.58 -0.87
N LYS A 18 7.35 -4.98 -0.17
CA LYS A 18 6.00 -4.71 -0.71
C LYS A 18 6.01 -4.02 -2.08
N SER A 19 6.74 -2.90 -2.18
CA SER A 19 6.74 -2.09 -3.41
C SER A 19 7.36 -2.86 -4.57
N VAL A 20 8.47 -3.58 -4.34
CA VAL A 20 9.11 -4.44 -5.35
C VAL A 20 8.16 -5.52 -5.87
N LEU A 21 7.48 -6.25 -4.97
CA LEU A 21 6.50 -7.26 -5.38
C LEU A 21 5.32 -6.64 -6.14
N ALA A 22 4.82 -5.50 -5.66
CA ALA A 22 3.71 -4.84 -6.31
C ALA A 22 4.10 -4.25 -7.67
N ASP A 23 5.33 -3.78 -7.88
CA ASP A 23 5.80 -3.31 -9.18
C ASP A 23 5.91 -4.48 -10.19
N ALA A 24 6.46 -5.62 -9.77
CA ALA A 24 6.54 -6.82 -10.60
C ALA A 24 5.15 -7.35 -11.00
N VAL A 25 4.20 -7.39 -10.06
CA VAL A 25 2.82 -7.79 -10.37
C VAL A 25 2.13 -6.77 -11.27
N ALA A 26 2.39 -5.47 -11.10
CA ALA A 26 1.85 -4.44 -11.98
C ALA A 26 2.32 -4.61 -13.42
N GLU A 27 3.60 -4.91 -13.62
CA GLU A 27 4.17 -5.17 -14.93
C GLU A 27 3.53 -6.41 -15.60
N ASP A 28 3.42 -7.52 -14.88
CA ASP A 28 2.75 -8.73 -15.39
C ASP A 28 1.28 -8.47 -15.77
N LEU A 29 0.52 -7.74 -14.95
CA LEU A 29 -0.87 -7.39 -15.26
C LEU A 29 -0.99 -6.45 -16.46
N LYS A 30 -0.08 -5.48 -16.61
CA LYS A 30 -0.01 -4.61 -17.80
C LYS A 30 0.26 -5.42 -19.06
N ASN A 31 1.21 -6.37 -19.00
CA ASN A 31 1.54 -7.25 -20.12
C ASN A 31 0.37 -8.15 -20.55
N ARG A 32 -0.57 -8.41 -19.63
CA ARG A 32 -1.84 -9.11 -19.91
C ARG A 32 -2.95 -8.19 -20.43
N GLY A 33 -2.66 -6.92 -20.70
CA GLY A 33 -3.60 -5.96 -21.26
C GLY A 33 -4.51 -5.28 -20.23
N MET A 34 -4.23 -5.41 -18.93
CA MET A 34 -5.03 -4.76 -17.90
C MET A 34 -4.62 -3.29 -17.71
N ARG A 35 -5.59 -2.44 -17.39
CA ARG A 35 -5.30 -1.10 -16.85
C ARG A 35 -4.87 -1.25 -15.40
N VAL A 36 -3.72 -0.68 -15.06
CA VAL A 36 -3.06 -0.89 -13.78
C VAL A 36 -2.65 0.45 -13.18
N GLU A 37 -2.90 0.64 -11.89
CA GLU A 37 -2.48 1.83 -11.15
C GLU A 37 -1.74 1.46 -9.86
N ARG A 38 -0.71 2.24 -9.52
CA ARG A 38 0.12 2.03 -8.33
C ARG A 38 -0.17 3.09 -7.29
N LEU A 39 -0.67 2.65 -6.13
CA LEU A 39 -0.81 3.49 -4.95
C LEU A 39 0.24 3.09 -3.92
N ASP A 40 1.37 3.80 -3.91
CA ASP A 40 2.46 3.56 -2.96
C ASP A 40 2.55 4.66 -1.89
N GLY A 41 2.91 4.27 -0.66
CA GLY A 41 3.08 5.18 0.47
C GLY A 41 3.98 6.38 0.18
N ASP A 42 5.05 6.20 -0.58
CA ASP A 42 6.00 7.29 -0.87
C ASP A 42 5.43 8.32 -1.86
N ILE A 43 4.57 7.88 -2.78
CA ILE A 43 3.95 8.74 -3.79
C ILE A 43 2.75 9.47 -3.19
N VAL A 44 1.89 8.71 -2.50
CA VAL A 44 0.66 9.23 -1.91
C VAL A 44 0.95 10.27 -0.82
N ARG A 45 1.97 10.04 0.02
CA ARG A 45 2.36 10.99 1.08
C ARG A 45 2.97 12.29 0.57
N LYS A 46 3.48 12.33 -0.66
CA LYS A 46 3.99 13.56 -1.28
C LYS A 46 2.90 14.42 -1.91
N SER A 47 1.70 13.87 -2.11
CA SER A 47 0.60 14.50 -2.84
C SER A 47 -0.69 14.50 -2.04
N LEU A 48 -1.45 13.39 -2.13
CA LEU A 48 -2.80 13.23 -1.58
C LEU A 48 -2.87 13.35 -0.05
N THR A 49 -1.79 12.99 0.66
CA THR A 49 -1.77 12.94 2.13
C THR A 49 -0.60 13.71 2.74
N LYS A 50 -0.12 14.74 2.03
CA LYS A 50 1.00 15.59 2.47
C LYS A 50 0.74 16.39 3.75
N ASP A 51 -0.53 16.57 4.10
CA ASP A 51 -1.02 17.23 5.30
C ASP A 51 -1.04 16.32 6.53
N LEU A 52 -0.87 15.00 6.36
CA LEU A 52 -0.97 14.01 7.44
C LEU A 52 0.41 13.64 7.99
N GLY A 53 0.53 13.63 9.31
CA GLY A 53 1.71 13.18 10.03
C GLY A 53 1.78 11.65 10.17
N PHE A 54 2.23 11.21 11.34
CA PHE A 54 2.51 9.80 11.67
C PHE A 54 1.81 9.31 12.94
N THR A 55 0.90 10.10 13.53
CA THR A 55 0.01 9.64 14.61
C THR A 55 -0.86 8.47 14.14
N GLU A 56 -1.48 7.76 15.06
CA GLU A 56 -2.39 6.66 14.71
C GLU A 56 -3.57 7.18 13.87
N GLU A 57 -4.14 8.33 14.27
CA GLU A 57 -5.23 9.01 13.58
C GLU A 57 -4.84 9.40 12.15
N ASP A 58 -3.67 10.03 11.97
CA ASP A 58 -3.17 10.43 10.65
C ASP A 58 -2.88 9.22 9.77
N ARG A 59 -2.35 8.13 10.35
CA ARG A 59 -2.13 6.88 9.63
C ARG A 59 -3.45 6.27 9.17
N ASN A 60 -4.48 6.29 10.01
CA ASN A 60 -5.80 5.77 9.66
C ASN A 60 -6.44 6.64 8.57
N MET A 61 -6.45 7.96 8.72
CA MET A 61 -6.96 8.92 7.73
C MET A 61 -6.24 8.79 6.37
N ASN A 62 -4.92 8.56 6.38
CA ASN A 62 -4.17 8.29 5.17
C ASN A 62 -4.73 7.06 4.44
N ILE A 63 -4.97 5.95 5.16
CA ILE A 63 -5.54 4.73 4.58
C ILE A 63 -6.99 4.94 4.12
N GLU A 64 -7.80 5.74 4.81
CA GLU A 64 -9.17 6.07 4.38
C GLU A 64 -9.17 6.79 3.03
N ARG A 65 -8.32 7.82 2.86
CA ARG A 65 -8.19 8.55 1.59
C ARG A 65 -7.72 7.63 0.45
N ILE A 66 -6.75 6.77 0.71
CA ILE A 66 -6.29 5.77 -0.26
C ILE A 66 -7.42 4.80 -0.63
N THR A 67 -8.19 4.36 0.37
CA THR A 67 -9.32 3.43 0.18
C THR A 67 -10.34 4.03 -0.77
N PHE A 68 -10.68 5.31 -0.60
CA PHE A 68 -11.57 6.02 -1.51
C PHE A 68 -11.05 6.01 -2.96
N VAL A 69 -9.78 6.36 -3.18
CA VAL A 69 -9.17 6.35 -4.52
C VAL A 69 -9.14 4.94 -5.12
N ALA A 70 -8.72 3.94 -4.34
CA ALA A 70 -8.67 2.55 -4.78
C ALA A 70 -10.04 2.02 -5.19
N LYS A 71 -11.09 2.34 -4.41
CA LYS A 71 -12.49 2.03 -4.73
C LYS A 71 -12.93 2.66 -6.05
N LEU A 72 -12.62 3.94 -6.26
CA LEU A 72 -12.96 4.66 -7.50
C LEU A 72 -12.25 4.09 -8.73
N LEU A 73 -10.99 3.67 -8.60
CA LEU A 73 -10.25 3.06 -9.71
C LEU A 73 -10.75 1.64 -10.00
N ALA A 74 -10.89 0.81 -8.96
CA ALA A 74 -11.34 -0.58 -9.10
C ALA A 74 -12.73 -0.68 -9.74
N ARG A 75 -13.69 0.16 -9.31
CA ARG A 75 -15.04 0.18 -9.92
C ARG A 75 -15.03 0.58 -11.39
N ASN A 76 -13.98 1.27 -11.85
CA ASN A 76 -13.81 1.71 -13.23
C ASN A 76 -12.93 0.73 -14.04
N GLY A 77 -12.73 -0.51 -13.58
CA GLY A 77 -12.03 -1.54 -14.35
C GLY A 77 -10.50 -1.41 -14.32
N VAL A 78 -9.94 -0.84 -13.26
CA VAL A 78 -8.48 -0.72 -13.04
C VAL A 78 -8.05 -1.73 -11.98
N ALA A 79 -6.96 -2.44 -12.22
CA ALA A 79 -6.26 -3.21 -11.20
C ALA A 79 -5.37 -2.27 -10.37
N VAL A 80 -5.74 -2.05 -9.12
CA VAL A 80 -5.02 -1.17 -8.19
C VAL A 80 -4.07 -2.00 -7.35
N LEU A 81 -2.79 -1.63 -7.33
CA LEU A 81 -1.80 -2.25 -6.47
C LEU A 81 -1.41 -1.24 -5.40
N ALA A 82 -1.95 -1.44 -4.20
CA ALA A 82 -1.81 -0.58 -3.04
C ALA A 82 -0.74 -1.14 -2.09
N SER A 83 0.36 -0.41 -1.86
CA SER A 83 1.47 -0.85 -1.01
C SER A 83 1.66 0.06 0.21
N PHE A 84 1.15 -0.38 1.36
CA PHE A 84 1.15 0.40 2.61
C PHE A 84 1.55 -0.46 3.82
N VAL A 85 2.04 0.16 4.89
CA VAL A 85 2.29 -0.58 6.14
C VAL A 85 0.96 -1.08 6.72
N SER A 86 -0.04 -0.19 6.81
CA SER A 86 -1.40 -0.45 7.29
C SER A 86 -1.44 -1.46 8.46
N PRO A 87 -0.80 -1.16 9.61
CA PRO A 87 -0.47 -2.15 10.63
C PRO A 87 -1.70 -2.70 11.37
N TYR A 88 -2.78 -1.91 11.45
CA TYR A 88 -3.95 -2.24 12.24
C TYR A 88 -4.97 -3.09 11.47
N ASN A 89 -5.54 -4.11 12.11
CA ASN A 89 -6.58 -4.95 11.52
C ASN A 89 -7.85 -4.15 11.17
N LYS A 90 -8.25 -3.22 12.06
CA LYS A 90 -9.47 -2.42 11.90
C LYS A 90 -9.48 -1.65 10.58
N ILE A 91 -8.38 -0.97 10.26
CA ILE A 91 -8.31 -0.17 9.04
C ILE A 91 -8.23 -1.03 7.77
N ARG A 92 -7.57 -2.20 7.82
CA ARG A 92 -7.59 -3.15 6.70
C ARG A 92 -8.98 -3.74 6.45
N ALA A 93 -9.73 -4.02 7.52
CA ALA A 93 -11.11 -4.48 7.42
C ALA A 93 -12.03 -3.42 6.82
N TYR A 94 -11.85 -2.15 7.22
CA TYR A 94 -12.52 -1.01 6.59
C TYR A 94 -12.23 -0.94 5.08
N SER A 95 -10.94 -0.96 4.68
CA SER A 95 -10.56 -0.90 3.27
C SER A 95 -11.16 -2.05 2.45
N ARG A 96 -11.14 -3.28 2.98
CA ARG A 96 -11.76 -4.45 2.34
C ARG A 96 -13.24 -4.24 2.11
N LYS A 97 -13.97 -3.78 3.14
CA LYS A 97 -15.42 -3.55 3.08
C LYS A 97 -15.76 -2.48 2.03
N GLU A 98 -15.03 -1.37 2.02
CA GLU A 98 -15.32 -0.24 1.14
C GLU A 98 -15.00 -0.51 -0.33
N ILE A 99 -13.93 -1.26 -0.61
CA ILE A 99 -13.47 -1.53 -1.97
C ILE A 99 -14.27 -2.68 -2.61
N GLY A 100 -14.63 -3.72 -1.84
CA GLY A 100 -15.31 -4.90 -2.36
C GLY A 100 -14.33 -5.90 -3.00
N ASP A 101 -13.98 -5.70 -4.27
CA ASP A 101 -13.02 -6.54 -5.02
C ASP A 101 -11.58 -6.33 -4.50
N TYR A 102 -11.29 -6.94 -3.35
CA TYR A 102 -10.13 -6.66 -2.53
C TYR A 102 -9.41 -7.95 -2.11
N ILE A 103 -8.11 -8.00 -2.37
CA ILE A 103 -7.23 -9.11 -1.98
C ILE A 103 -6.15 -8.56 -1.06
N LEU A 104 -6.08 -9.08 0.17
CA LEU A 104 -5.01 -8.75 1.10
C LEU A 104 -3.79 -9.62 0.83
N VAL A 105 -2.64 -8.99 0.59
CA VAL A 105 -1.35 -9.66 0.40
C VAL A 105 -0.44 -9.30 1.56
N TYR A 106 -0.19 -10.25 2.46
CA TYR A 106 0.75 -10.05 3.56
C TYR A 106 2.16 -10.43 3.12
N VAL A 107 3.02 -9.41 2.97
CA VAL A 107 4.43 -9.58 2.65
C VAL A 107 5.20 -9.81 3.94
N LYS A 108 5.27 -11.09 4.35
CA LYS A 108 5.95 -11.54 5.56
C LYS A 108 7.46 -11.46 5.38
N CYS A 109 8.11 -10.67 6.22
CA CYS A 109 9.56 -10.57 6.36
C CYS A 109 9.88 -10.38 7.84
N SER A 110 11.00 -10.94 8.32
CA SER A 110 11.42 -10.72 9.71
C SER A 110 11.83 -9.26 9.91
N LEU A 111 11.68 -8.77 11.15
CA LEU A 111 12.11 -7.42 11.51
C LEU A 111 13.62 -7.25 11.32
N ASP A 112 14.41 -8.28 11.65
CA ASP A 112 15.87 -8.23 11.51
C ASP A 112 16.31 -8.10 10.07
N GLU A 113 15.68 -8.80 9.14
CA GLU A 113 15.95 -8.64 7.71
C GLU A 113 15.50 -7.26 7.21
N CYS A 114 14.35 -6.75 7.66
CA CYS A 114 13.92 -5.39 7.31
C CYS A 114 14.90 -4.32 7.82
N LYS A 115 15.40 -4.47 9.05
CA LYS A 115 16.42 -3.59 9.66
C LYS A 115 17.77 -3.70 8.97
N LYS A 116 18.18 -4.90 8.56
CA LYS A 116 19.42 -5.13 7.81
C LYS A 116 19.37 -4.45 6.45
N ARG A 117 18.21 -4.49 5.79
CA ARG A 117 17.99 -3.84 4.49
C ARG A 117 17.96 -2.33 4.61
N ASP A 118 17.22 -1.81 5.60
CA ASP A 118 16.94 -0.38 5.89
C ASP A 118 17.08 0.57 4.70
N VAL A 119 16.43 0.23 3.58
CA VAL A 119 16.62 0.92 2.29
C VAL A 119 16.24 2.41 2.31
N LYS A 120 15.55 2.85 3.37
CA LYS A 120 15.11 4.24 3.59
C LYS A 120 15.77 4.90 4.80
N GLY A 121 16.66 4.21 5.51
CA GLY A 121 17.26 4.68 6.77
C GLY A 121 16.27 4.88 7.92
N MET A 122 15.05 4.36 7.80
CA MET A 122 13.97 4.63 8.75
C MET A 122 14.17 3.86 10.06
N TYR A 123 14.76 2.66 9.98
CA TYR A 123 15.07 1.88 11.18
C TYR A 123 16.23 2.50 11.96
N ALA A 124 17.24 3.04 11.28
CA ALA A 124 18.30 3.81 11.90
C ALA A 124 17.75 5.07 12.61
N LYS A 125 16.94 5.87 11.91
CA LYS A 125 16.32 7.09 12.48
C LYS A 125 15.45 6.81 13.70
N ALA A 126 14.60 5.78 13.63
CA ALA A 126 13.77 5.37 14.76
C ALA A 126 14.61 4.94 15.97
N ARG A 127 15.78 4.31 15.75
CA ARG A 127 16.69 3.93 16.84
C ARG A 127 17.27 5.14 17.58
N PHE A 128 17.45 6.27 16.89
CA PHE A 128 17.94 7.52 17.47
C PHE A 128 16.83 8.47 17.93
N GLY A 129 15.56 8.07 17.83
CA GLY A 129 14.41 8.89 18.24
C GLY A 129 14.10 10.04 17.29
N GLU A 130 14.57 9.97 16.04
CA GLU A 130 14.39 11.02 15.03
C GLU A 130 13.05 10.92 14.26
N ILE A 131 12.34 9.79 14.42
CA ILE A 131 11.03 9.46 13.82
C ILE A 131 10.21 8.59 14.79
#